data_AF-A0A943DWD3-F1
#
_entry.id   AF-A0A943DWD3-F1
#
_cell.length_a   1.000
_cell.length_b   1.000
_cell.length_c   1.000
_cell.angle_alpha   90.00
_cell.angle_beta   90.00
_cell.angle_gamma   90.00
#
_symmetry.space_group_name_H-M   'P 1'
#
loop_
_entity.id
_entity.type
_entity.pdbx_description
1 polymer ?
#
loop_
_entity_poly.entity_id
_entity_poly.type
_entity_poly.pdbx_seq_one_letter_code
_entity_poly.pdbx_strand_id
1 'polypeptide(L)'
;MLKKTELKRAVKGLVPMKLWNARRTASIIRQHKNVAAFWIPVIEAYYNGEIGSYSLKPKKELDTQKVIWQYWGQGMDKDCLPEIVQICFDSVDRNRGDYRVIRLTDTTVSEYIDLPDFVWRKRENSQFTRTLFSDLLRIALLSVYGGVWLDATILLTGGLPDTYGKYDFFMFQRSEEEKNKKYWEGVYAYYFGWRTDFKVKVLNSIIFAQKDSLVISTLKDLLLYFWETQDSIPDYFFFQILFDELITKRLSNKNCPVINDCIPHIIQTKINGKYEEVSFGEALKLTNIHKMAYFDDAGIMRLKTILKQNRRV
;
A
#
# COMPACT_ATOMS: atom_id res chain seq x y z
N MET A 1 -34.46 1.70 -13.87
CA MET A 1 -33.06 1.89 -13.41
C MET A 1 -32.22 2.73 -14.39
N LEU A 2 -32.36 2.56 -15.71
CA LEU A 2 -31.72 3.37 -16.76
C LEU A 2 -31.91 4.91 -16.62
N LYS A 3 -33.11 5.38 -16.26
CA LYS A 3 -33.40 6.82 -16.07
C LYS A 3 -32.53 7.52 -15.01
N LYS A 4 -32.10 6.82 -13.93
CA LYS A 4 -31.26 7.43 -12.87
C LYS A 4 -29.81 7.65 -13.35
N THR A 5 -29.33 6.77 -14.22
CA THR A 5 -27.96 6.80 -14.76
C THR A 5 -27.84 7.89 -15.83
N GLU A 6 -28.84 8.05 -16.68
CA GLU A 6 -28.90 9.12 -17.68
C GLU A 6 -29.10 10.50 -17.02
N LEU A 7 -29.95 10.60 -16.00
CA LEU A 7 -30.12 11.83 -15.23
C LEU A 7 -28.82 12.24 -14.52
N LYS A 8 -28.08 11.30 -13.92
CA LYS A 8 -26.75 11.56 -13.35
C LYS A 8 -25.74 12.04 -14.40
N ARG A 9 -25.85 11.55 -15.64
CA ARG A 9 -24.96 11.92 -16.75
C ARG A 9 -25.28 13.30 -17.32
N ALA A 10 -26.57 13.65 -17.42
CA ALA A 10 -27.04 14.98 -17.81
C ALA A 10 -26.70 16.07 -16.77
N VAL A 11 -26.89 15.77 -15.47
CA VAL A 11 -26.53 16.69 -14.38
C VAL A 11 -25.02 16.92 -14.29
N LYS A 12 -24.20 15.91 -14.61
CA LYS A 12 -22.74 16.07 -14.72
C LYS A 12 -22.31 17.05 -15.82
N GLY A 13 -23.12 17.23 -16.87
CA GLY A 13 -22.84 18.19 -17.95
C GLY A 13 -23.19 19.64 -17.61
N LEU A 14 -24.00 19.87 -16.58
CA LEU A 14 -24.52 21.20 -16.21
C LEU A 14 -23.75 21.88 -15.07
N VAL A 15 -23.01 21.10 -14.25
CA VAL A 15 -22.19 21.65 -13.16
C VAL A 15 -20.79 21.95 -13.71
N PRO A 16 -20.31 23.21 -13.65
CA PRO A 16 -18.93 23.54 -14.01
C PRO A 16 -17.95 22.58 -13.35
N MET A 17 -17.01 22.03 -14.13
CA MET A 17 -16.03 21.02 -13.66
C MET A 17 -15.31 21.45 -12.37
N LYS A 18 -15.05 22.76 -12.22
CA LYS A 18 -14.48 23.36 -11.01
C LYS A 18 -15.34 23.14 -9.76
N LEU A 19 -16.67 23.30 -9.86
CA LEU A 19 -17.59 23.08 -8.75
C LEU A 19 -17.73 21.59 -8.41
N TRP A 20 -17.69 20.72 -9.41
CA TRP A 20 -17.69 19.27 -9.18
C TRP A 20 -16.42 18.80 -8.47
N ASN A 21 -15.26 19.28 -8.90
CA ASN A 21 -13.98 19.01 -8.24
C ASN A 21 -13.96 19.51 -6.81
N ALA A 22 -14.42 20.74 -6.55
CA ALA A 22 -14.50 21.28 -5.20
C ALA A 22 -15.40 20.44 -4.27
N ARG A 23 -16.58 20.02 -4.77
CA ARG A 23 -17.48 19.12 -4.02
C ARG A 23 -16.85 17.76 -3.73
N ARG A 24 -16.17 17.16 -4.72
CA ARG A 24 -15.46 15.89 -4.55
C ARG A 24 -14.37 16.02 -3.49
N THR A 25 -13.51 17.04 -3.59
CA THR A 25 -12.46 17.32 -2.61
C THR A 25 -13.04 17.51 -1.20
N ALA A 26 -14.11 18.29 -1.05
CA ALA A 26 -14.77 18.47 0.24
C ALA A 26 -15.28 17.15 0.84
N SER A 27 -15.84 16.25 0.00
CA SER A 27 -16.28 14.93 0.44
C SER A 27 -15.11 14.06 0.91
N ILE A 28 -14.00 14.04 0.17
CA ILE A 28 -12.79 13.28 0.52
C ILE A 28 -12.22 13.77 1.85
N ILE A 29 -12.06 15.09 2.01
CA ILE A 29 -11.56 15.67 3.26
C ILE A 29 -12.48 15.35 4.43
N ARG A 30 -13.81 15.35 4.23
CA ARG A 30 -14.76 14.93 5.27
C ARG A 30 -14.57 13.46 5.66
N GLN A 31 -14.37 12.57 4.68
CA GLN A 31 -14.07 11.15 4.97
C GLN A 31 -12.78 11.01 5.78
N HIS A 32 -11.72 11.72 5.38
CA HIS A 32 -10.46 11.71 6.12
C HIS A 32 -10.63 12.18 7.57
N LYS A 33 -11.39 13.26 7.78
CA LYS A 33 -11.70 13.76 9.13
C LYS A 33 -12.49 12.75 9.96
N ASN A 34 -13.45 12.04 9.35
CA ASN A 34 -14.24 11.02 10.06
C ASN A 34 -13.36 9.85 10.51
N VAL A 35 -12.45 9.37 9.65
CA VAL A 35 -11.51 8.30 10.01
C VAL A 35 -10.50 8.78 11.05
N ALA A 36 -9.96 9.99 10.91
CA ALA A 36 -9.08 10.58 11.90
C ALA A 36 -9.75 10.74 13.27
N ALA A 37 -11.03 11.12 13.32
CA ALA A 37 -11.79 11.24 14.56
C ALA A 37 -11.94 9.90 15.30
N PHE A 38 -11.87 8.77 14.59
CA PHE A 38 -11.74 7.46 15.22
C PHE A 38 -10.31 7.22 15.74
N TRP A 39 -9.29 7.47 14.92
CA TRP A 39 -7.91 7.12 15.27
C TRP A 39 -7.31 7.97 16.38
N ILE A 40 -7.64 9.27 16.44
CA ILE A 40 -7.08 10.19 17.44
C ILE A 40 -7.27 9.65 18.87
N PRO A 41 -8.51 9.41 19.37
CA PRO A 41 -8.70 8.92 20.73
C PRO A 41 -8.10 7.52 20.95
N VAL A 42 -8.06 6.66 19.92
CA VAL A 42 -7.45 5.32 20.01
C VAL A 42 -5.93 5.41 20.17
N ILE A 43 -5.27 6.29 19.41
CA ILE A 43 -3.83 6.55 19.55
C ILE A 43 -3.54 7.10 20.96
N GLU A 44 -4.33 8.05 21.44
CA GLU A 44 -4.19 8.60 22.80
C GLU A 44 -4.30 7.51 23.87
N ALA A 45 -5.34 6.67 23.80
CA ALA A 45 -5.56 5.56 24.72
C ALA A 45 -4.39 4.54 24.70
N TYR A 46 -3.82 4.24 23.53
CA TYR A 46 -2.64 3.39 23.41
C TYR A 46 -1.42 3.98 24.14
N TYR A 47 -1.14 5.28 23.96
CA TYR A 47 -0.01 5.94 24.64
C TYR A 47 -0.25 6.20 26.14
N ASN A 48 -1.50 6.21 26.59
CA ASN A 48 -1.85 6.23 28.01
C ASN A 48 -1.77 4.85 28.67
N GLY A 49 -1.52 3.78 27.91
CA GLY A 49 -1.47 2.41 28.41
C GLY A 49 -2.83 1.74 28.60
N GLU A 50 -3.90 2.33 28.06
CA GLU A 50 -5.27 1.79 28.12
C GLU A 50 -5.47 0.67 27.08
N ILE A 51 -4.75 0.74 25.96
CA ILE A 51 -4.71 -0.31 24.93
C ILE A 51 -3.39 -1.05 25.03
N GLY A 52 -3.45 -2.35 25.30
CA GLY A 52 -2.28 -3.21 25.41
C GLY A 52 -1.61 -3.49 24.06
N SER A 53 -0.37 -3.97 24.12
CA SER A 53 0.33 -4.49 22.94
C SER A 53 -0.08 -5.94 22.65
N TYR A 54 -0.09 -6.30 21.38
CA TYR A 54 -0.36 -7.65 20.90
C TYR A 54 0.97 -8.36 20.68
N SER A 55 1.24 -9.37 21.51
CA SER A 55 2.44 -10.21 21.36
C SER A 55 2.21 -11.22 20.23
N LEU A 56 2.79 -10.95 19.07
CA LEU A 56 2.87 -11.91 17.96
C LEU A 56 4.22 -12.63 18.02
N LYS A 57 4.21 -13.95 17.83
CA LYS A 57 5.43 -14.77 17.87
C LYS A 57 5.74 -15.35 16.49
N PRO A 58 7.02 -15.39 16.10
CA PRO A 58 7.42 -16.12 14.91
C PRO A 58 7.23 -17.62 15.15
N LYS A 59 6.78 -18.36 14.13
CA LYS A 59 6.68 -19.83 14.16
C LYS A 59 7.82 -20.53 13.44
N LYS A 60 8.56 -19.80 12.61
CA LYS A 60 9.74 -20.30 11.91
C LYS A 60 10.92 -19.42 12.24
N GLU A 61 12.04 -20.05 12.56
CA GLU A 61 13.33 -19.36 12.61
C GLU A 61 13.82 -19.15 11.17
N LEU A 62 14.17 -17.90 10.83
CA LEU A 62 14.75 -17.57 9.54
C LEU A 62 16.24 -17.30 9.74
N ASP A 63 17.07 -17.95 8.94
CA ASP A 63 18.53 -17.79 8.85
C ASP A 63 18.96 -16.42 8.30
N THR A 64 18.02 -15.57 7.88
CA THR A 64 18.28 -14.23 7.35
C THR A 64 17.16 -13.25 7.69
N GLN A 65 17.53 -11.99 7.87
CA GLN A 65 16.59 -10.86 7.99
C GLN A 65 16.25 -10.24 6.62
N LYS A 66 16.97 -10.64 5.55
CA LYS A 66 16.69 -10.20 4.18
C LYS A 66 15.59 -11.08 3.57
N VAL A 67 14.36 -10.76 3.91
CA VAL A 67 13.17 -11.48 3.45
C VAL A 67 12.27 -10.56 2.66
N ILE A 68 11.77 -11.04 1.52
CA ILE A 68 10.67 -10.40 0.77
C ILE A 68 9.41 -11.21 1.03
N TRP A 69 8.44 -10.59 1.68
CA TRP A 69 7.11 -11.12 1.91
C TRP A 69 6.17 -10.68 0.79
N GLN A 70 5.46 -11.65 0.20
CA GLN A 70 4.33 -11.41 -0.69
C GLN A 70 3.16 -12.29 -0.29
N TYR A 71 1.95 -11.86 -0.61
CA TYR A 71 0.73 -12.59 -0.26
C TYR A 71 -0.26 -12.61 -1.43
N TRP A 72 -0.83 -13.79 -1.67
CA TRP A 72 -1.93 -14.00 -2.59
C TRP A 72 -2.86 -15.11 -2.07
N GLY A 73 -3.98 -14.70 -1.47
CA GLY A 73 -4.84 -15.59 -0.70
C GLY A 73 -5.38 -16.79 -1.47
N GLN A 74 -5.71 -16.59 -2.75
CA GLN A 74 -6.37 -17.60 -3.60
C GLN A 74 -5.47 -18.79 -4.03
N GLY A 75 -4.16 -18.74 -3.76
CA GLY A 75 -3.21 -19.79 -4.15
C GLY A 75 -2.29 -19.40 -5.31
N MET A 76 -1.16 -20.08 -5.42
CA MET A 76 -0.05 -19.73 -6.32
C MET A 76 -0.03 -20.55 -7.61
N ASP A 77 -1.13 -21.23 -7.94
CA ASP A 77 -1.24 -21.98 -9.20
C ASP A 77 -1.12 -21.02 -10.38
N LYS A 78 -0.14 -21.27 -11.25
CA LYS A 78 0.18 -20.39 -12.38
C LYS A 78 -0.99 -20.23 -13.33
N ASP A 79 -1.84 -21.25 -13.48
CA ASP A 79 -2.97 -21.21 -14.39
C ASP A 79 -4.15 -20.38 -13.84
N CYS A 80 -4.14 -20.08 -12.54
CA CYS A 80 -5.16 -19.27 -11.87
C CYS A 80 -4.70 -17.84 -11.54
N LEU A 81 -3.40 -17.54 -11.65
CA LEU A 81 -2.87 -16.22 -11.34
C LEU A 81 -3.16 -15.22 -12.47
N PRO A 82 -3.63 -14.00 -12.15
CA PRO A 82 -3.70 -12.93 -13.15
C PRO A 82 -2.32 -12.69 -13.75
N GLU A 83 -2.26 -12.47 -15.06
CA GLU A 83 -1.00 -12.36 -15.79
C GLU A 83 -0.08 -11.25 -15.24
N ILE A 84 -0.64 -10.13 -14.81
CA ILE A 84 0.15 -9.06 -14.16
C ILE A 84 0.82 -9.51 -12.86
N VAL A 85 0.15 -10.35 -12.07
CA VAL A 85 0.70 -10.90 -10.82
C VAL A 85 1.86 -11.85 -11.13
N GLN A 86 1.69 -12.70 -12.15
CA GLN A 86 2.77 -13.59 -12.61
C GLN A 86 3.99 -12.78 -13.09
N ILE A 87 3.79 -11.75 -13.92
CA ILE A 87 4.87 -10.85 -14.35
C ILE A 87 5.59 -10.22 -13.15
N CYS A 88 4.84 -9.79 -12.13
CA CYS A 88 5.40 -9.18 -10.93
C CYS A 88 6.19 -10.21 -10.10
N PHE A 89 5.66 -11.41 -9.86
CA PHE A 89 6.37 -12.48 -9.16
C PHE A 89 7.67 -12.87 -9.88
N ASP A 90 7.63 -13.09 -11.20
CA ASP A 90 8.82 -13.39 -11.99
C ASP A 90 9.86 -12.26 -11.92
N SER A 91 9.40 -11.02 -11.85
CA SER A 91 10.28 -9.85 -11.73
C SER A 91 10.95 -9.76 -10.36
N VAL A 92 10.21 -10.08 -9.29
CA VAL A 92 10.74 -10.15 -7.93
C VAL A 92 11.77 -11.27 -7.85
N ASP A 93 11.46 -12.46 -8.35
CA ASP A 93 12.39 -13.59 -8.34
C ASP A 93 13.67 -13.25 -9.10
N ARG A 94 13.57 -12.62 -10.27
CA ARG A 94 14.75 -12.22 -11.05
C ARG A 94 15.63 -11.20 -10.33
N ASN A 95 15.04 -10.27 -9.56
CA ASN A 95 15.74 -9.10 -9.02
C ASN A 95 15.90 -9.09 -7.50
N ARG A 96 15.54 -10.18 -6.81
CA ARG A 96 15.58 -10.28 -5.34
C ARG A 96 16.98 -10.10 -4.73
N GLY A 97 18.04 -10.24 -5.51
CA GLY A 97 19.41 -10.23 -4.98
C GLY A 97 19.62 -11.36 -3.97
N ASP A 98 20.06 -11.00 -2.77
CA ASP A 98 20.29 -11.91 -1.65
C ASP A 98 19.06 -12.12 -0.75
N TYR A 99 17.91 -11.51 -1.09
CA TYR A 99 16.68 -11.70 -0.32
C TYR A 99 16.07 -13.08 -0.57
N ARG A 100 15.59 -13.72 0.50
CA ARG A 100 14.69 -14.87 0.43
C ARG A 100 13.27 -14.38 0.15
N VAL A 101 12.66 -14.86 -0.93
CA VAL A 101 11.26 -14.55 -1.25
C VAL A 101 10.35 -15.60 -0.61
N ILE A 102 9.39 -15.16 0.19
CA ILE A 102 8.37 -15.99 0.84
C ILE A 102 7.00 -15.51 0.37
N ARG A 103 6.27 -16.40 -0.30
CA ARG A 103 4.93 -16.15 -0.83
C ARG A 103 3.89 -16.91 -0.02
N LEU A 104 2.98 -16.18 0.60
CA LEU A 104 1.95 -16.72 1.48
C LEU A 104 0.59 -16.78 0.80
N THR A 105 -0.23 -17.75 1.20
CA THR A 105 -1.62 -17.93 0.79
C THR A 105 -2.51 -18.01 2.02
N ASP A 106 -3.83 -18.09 1.84
CA ASP A 106 -4.78 -18.26 2.95
C ASP A 106 -4.44 -19.47 3.84
N THR A 107 -3.78 -20.50 3.29
CA THR A 107 -3.47 -21.76 3.98
C THR A 107 -2.06 -21.81 4.57
N THR A 108 -1.12 -20.99 4.11
CA THR A 108 0.28 -21.04 4.56
C THR A 108 0.67 -19.96 5.56
N VAL A 109 -0.17 -18.93 5.77
CA VAL A 109 0.11 -17.85 6.75
C VAL A 109 0.36 -18.41 8.15
N SER A 110 -0.46 -19.39 8.58
CA SER A 110 -0.38 -20.01 9.90
C SER A 110 0.88 -20.87 10.11
N GLU A 111 1.68 -21.10 9.07
CA GLU A 111 3.01 -21.73 9.22
C GLU A 111 4.07 -20.74 9.68
N TYR A 112 3.84 -19.43 9.49
CA TYR A 112 4.84 -18.39 9.76
C TYR A 112 4.45 -17.52 10.95
N ILE A 113 3.18 -17.22 11.15
CA ILE A 113 2.75 -16.33 12.22
C ILE A 113 1.40 -16.76 12.77
N ASP A 114 1.30 -16.80 14.09
CA ASP A 114 0.02 -16.97 14.78
C ASP A 114 -0.60 -15.59 15.01
N LEU A 115 -1.70 -15.32 14.31
CA LEU A 115 -2.53 -14.14 14.55
C LEU A 115 -3.60 -14.48 15.62
N PRO A 116 -4.05 -13.49 16.40
CA PRO A 116 -5.10 -13.71 17.40
C PRO A 116 -6.36 -14.32 16.78
N ASP A 117 -7.05 -15.18 17.54
CA ASP A 117 -8.23 -15.93 17.06
C ASP A 117 -9.32 -15.04 16.46
N PHE A 118 -9.49 -13.82 16.98
CA PHE A 118 -10.47 -12.88 16.44
C PHE A 118 -10.18 -12.52 14.98
N VAL A 119 -8.91 -12.47 14.55
CA VAL A 119 -8.54 -12.16 13.17
C VAL A 119 -9.07 -13.24 12.23
N TRP A 120 -8.93 -14.50 12.62
CA TRP A 120 -9.43 -15.63 11.84
C TRP A 120 -10.95 -15.65 11.80
N ARG A 121 -11.63 -15.41 12.93
CA ARG A 121 -13.09 -15.26 12.95
C ARG A 121 -13.58 -14.11 12.07
N LYS A 122 -12.89 -12.96 12.08
CA LYS A 122 -13.23 -11.82 11.22
C LYS A 122 -13.16 -12.17 9.74
N ARG A 123 -12.38 -13.16 9.31
CA ARG A 123 -12.32 -13.55 7.89
C ARG A 123 -13.64 -14.09 7.34
N GLU A 124 -14.55 -14.52 8.22
CA GLU A 124 -15.91 -14.93 7.85
C GLU A 124 -16.82 -13.72 7.59
N ASN A 125 -16.43 -12.52 8.05
CA ASN A 125 -17.13 -11.27 7.78
C ASN A 125 -16.76 -10.72 6.39
N SER A 126 -17.77 -10.52 5.54
CA SER A 126 -17.60 -9.99 4.18
C SER A 126 -16.98 -8.59 4.11
N GLN A 127 -17.07 -7.80 5.18
CA GLN A 127 -16.43 -6.49 5.29
C GLN A 127 -14.91 -6.59 5.52
N PHE A 128 -14.43 -7.67 6.14
CA PHE A 128 -12.99 -7.91 6.31
C PHE A 128 -12.41 -8.62 5.09
N THR A 129 -12.33 -7.87 4.00
CA THR A 129 -11.87 -8.40 2.71
C THR A 129 -10.41 -8.89 2.78
N ARG A 130 -10.02 -9.72 1.81
CA ARG A 130 -8.61 -10.17 1.67
C ARG A 130 -7.62 -9.01 1.57
N THR A 131 -8.02 -7.87 1.01
CA THR A 131 -7.19 -6.66 0.94
C THR A 131 -6.89 -6.12 2.33
N LEU A 132 -7.91 -6.05 3.20
CA LEU A 132 -7.76 -5.57 4.57
C LEU A 132 -6.99 -6.56 5.44
N PHE A 133 -7.20 -7.86 5.23
CA PHE A 133 -6.37 -8.90 5.84
C PHE A 133 -4.90 -8.75 5.43
N SER A 134 -4.63 -8.45 4.16
CA SER A 134 -3.27 -8.19 3.65
C SER A 134 -2.64 -6.94 4.27
N ASP A 135 -3.42 -5.87 4.52
CA ASP A 135 -2.94 -4.68 5.24
C ASP A 135 -2.53 -5.02 6.69
N LEU A 136 -3.28 -5.90 7.36
CA LEU A 136 -2.93 -6.38 8.71
C LEU A 136 -1.71 -7.30 8.68
N LEU A 137 -1.72 -8.30 7.78
CA LEU A 137 -0.70 -9.33 7.67
C LEU A 137 0.68 -8.74 7.39
N ARG A 138 0.78 -7.73 6.52
CA ARG A 138 2.08 -7.14 6.19
C ARG A 138 2.75 -6.51 7.39
N ILE A 139 2.00 -5.78 8.19
CA ILE A 139 2.53 -5.12 9.38
C ILE A 139 2.80 -6.15 10.48
N ALA A 140 1.97 -7.18 10.62
CA ALA A 140 2.22 -8.28 11.54
C ALA A 140 3.54 -9.02 11.22
N LEU A 141 3.75 -9.43 9.97
CA LEU A 141 4.98 -10.09 9.54
C LEU A 141 6.20 -9.19 9.73
N LEU A 142 6.13 -7.94 9.29
CA LEU A 142 7.24 -7.01 9.40
C LEU A 142 7.60 -6.67 10.85
N SER A 143 6.61 -6.59 11.75
CA SER A 143 6.89 -6.36 13.17
C SER A 143 7.69 -7.52 13.80
N VAL A 144 7.41 -8.75 13.39
CA VAL A 144 7.99 -9.97 13.98
C VAL A 144 9.30 -10.40 13.31
N TYR A 145 9.38 -10.25 11.99
CA TYR A 145 10.47 -10.78 11.17
C TYR A 145 11.34 -9.70 10.53
N GLY A 146 10.87 -8.44 10.48
CA GLY A 146 11.45 -7.43 9.61
C GLY A 146 11.41 -7.85 8.12
N GLY A 147 12.31 -7.26 7.35
CA GLY A 147 12.43 -7.50 5.91
C GLY A 147 11.61 -6.51 5.09
N VAL A 148 11.06 -6.98 3.98
CA VAL A 148 10.36 -6.16 2.98
C VAL A 148 9.02 -6.78 2.63
N TRP A 149 7.95 -6.01 2.72
CA TRP A 149 6.68 -6.37 2.12
C TRP A 149 6.59 -5.78 0.72
N LEU A 150 6.26 -6.62 -0.26
CA LEU A 150 5.88 -6.20 -1.60
C LEU A 150 4.52 -6.83 -1.95
N ASP A 151 3.52 -5.99 -2.24
CA ASP A 151 2.26 -6.48 -2.80
C ASP A 151 2.48 -7.38 -4.03
N ALA A 152 1.52 -8.26 -4.32
CA ALA A 152 1.58 -9.16 -5.46
C ALA A 152 1.69 -8.44 -6.82
N THR A 153 1.32 -7.16 -6.89
CA THR A 153 1.44 -6.32 -8.09
C THR A 153 2.62 -5.36 -8.06
N ILE A 154 3.66 -5.63 -7.26
CA ILE A 154 4.93 -4.88 -7.34
C ILE A 154 5.83 -5.51 -8.39
N LEU A 155 6.17 -4.72 -9.40
CA LEU A 155 7.16 -5.05 -10.43
C LEU A 155 8.54 -4.56 -10.01
N LEU A 156 9.53 -5.45 -9.99
CA LEU A 156 10.95 -5.10 -9.85
C LEU A 156 11.65 -5.09 -11.21
N THR A 157 12.33 -3.99 -11.50
CA THR A 157 13.10 -3.78 -12.74
C THR A 157 14.61 -3.77 -12.51
N GLY A 158 15.02 -3.89 -11.25
CA GLY A 158 16.38 -4.04 -10.76
C GLY A 158 16.35 -4.41 -9.27
N GLY A 159 17.51 -4.52 -8.63
CA GLY A 159 17.62 -4.86 -7.20
C GLY A 159 16.95 -3.84 -6.28
N LEU A 160 16.53 -4.30 -5.10
CA LEU A 160 16.02 -3.42 -4.04
C LEU A 160 17.15 -2.50 -3.54
N PRO A 161 16.89 -1.20 -3.30
CA PRO A 161 17.91 -0.30 -2.76
C PRO A 161 18.30 -0.69 -1.34
N ASP A 162 19.59 -0.97 -1.09
CA ASP A 162 20.10 -1.29 0.24
C ASP A 162 19.86 -0.16 1.25
N THR A 163 19.74 1.09 0.78
CA THR A 163 19.50 2.26 1.62
C THR A 163 18.18 2.16 2.39
N TYR A 164 17.12 1.63 1.80
CA TYR A 164 15.80 1.55 2.45
C TYR A 164 15.79 0.56 3.60
N GLY A 165 16.53 -0.55 3.46
CA GLY A 165 16.70 -1.54 4.52
C GLY A 165 17.52 -1.06 5.71
N LYS A 166 18.21 0.09 5.64
CA LYS A 166 19.00 0.64 6.77
C LYS A 166 18.18 1.46 7.76
N TYR A 167 16.98 1.90 7.37
CA TYR A 167 16.09 2.65 8.26
C TYR A 167 15.34 1.68 9.20
N ASP A 168 14.87 2.18 10.34
CA ASP A 168 13.99 1.43 11.25
C ASP A 168 12.75 0.92 10.49
N PHE A 169 12.17 1.78 9.67
CA PHE A 169 11.22 1.41 8.62
C PHE A 169 11.38 2.34 7.42
N PHE A 170 10.82 1.96 6.28
CA PHE A 170 10.67 2.84 5.12
C PHE A 170 9.35 2.56 4.39
N MET A 171 8.66 3.63 4.01
CA MET A 171 7.56 3.63 3.06
C MET A 171 7.69 4.87 2.17
N PHE A 172 7.30 4.76 0.90
CA PHE A 172 7.21 5.95 0.06
C PHE A 172 6.11 6.87 0.60
N GLN A 173 6.40 8.17 0.62
CA GLN A 173 5.54 9.20 1.21
C GLN A 173 5.32 10.37 0.25
N ARG A 174 4.20 11.05 0.38
CA ARG A 174 3.85 12.22 -0.43
C ARG A 174 4.87 13.34 -0.21
N SER A 175 5.59 13.72 -1.28
CA SER A 175 6.56 14.82 -1.22
C SER A 175 5.93 16.14 -1.65
N GLU A 176 6.20 17.22 -0.90
CA GLU A 176 5.82 18.58 -1.29
C GLU A 176 6.60 19.10 -2.51
N GLU A 177 7.71 18.45 -2.87
CA GLU A 177 8.57 18.80 -4.01
C GLU A 177 8.06 18.26 -5.36
N GLU A 178 6.98 17.47 -5.36
CA GLU A 178 6.35 17.01 -6.60
C GLU A 178 5.93 18.20 -7.46
N LYS A 179 6.44 18.26 -8.69
CA LYS A 179 6.18 19.35 -9.64
C LYS A 179 4.81 19.23 -10.28
N ASN A 180 4.35 18.00 -10.51
CA ASN A 180 3.15 17.68 -11.28
C ASN A 180 1.94 17.38 -10.39
N LYS A 181 1.74 18.14 -9.29
CA LYS A 181 0.67 17.92 -8.29
C LYS A 181 -0.73 17.78 -8.93
N LYS A 182 -1.08 18.72 -9.81
CA LYS A 182 -2.39 18.73 -10.51
C LYS A 182 -2.61 17.51 -11.39
N TYR A 183 -1.55 17.00 -12.02
CA TYR A 183 -1.63 15.78 -12.82
C TYR A 183 -2.01 14.59 -11.94
N TRP A 184 -1.26 14.38 -10.86
CA TRP A 184 -1.46 13.28 -9.92
C TRP A 184 -2.83 13.34 -9.22
N GLU A 185 -3.27 14.52 -8.80
CA GLU A 185 -4.64 14.74 -8.29
C GLU A 185 -5.71 14.35 -9.33
N GLY A 186 -5.41 14.52 -10.61
CA GLY A 186 -6.23 14.08 -11.74
C GLY A 186 -6.24 12.55 -11.94
N VAL A 187 -5.09 11.89 -11.72
CA VAL A 187 -4.94 10.42 -11.83
C VAL A 187 -5.85 9.71 -10.84
N TYR A 188 -5.76 10.07 -9.55
CA TYR A 188 -6.64 9.49 -8.53
C TYR A 188 -6.79 10.41 -7.32
N ALA A 189 -7.83 11.26 -7.34
CA ALA A 189 -8.07 12.29 -6.33
C ALA A 189 -8.25 11.78 -4.88
N TYR A 190 -8.57 10.50 -4.68
CA TYR A 190 -8.71 9.90 -3.35
C TYR A 190 -7.36 9.49 -2.74
N TYR A 191 -6.31 9.32 -3.57
CA TYR A 191 -4.97 8.96 -3.12
C TYR A 191 -3.96 10.10 -3.27
N PHE A 192 -4.01 10.84 -4.38
CA PHE A 192 -3.08 11.93 -4.63
C PHE A 192 -3.70 13.28 -4.21
N GLY A 193 -3.13 13.91 -3.18
CA GLY A 193 -3.53 15.24 -2.72
C GLY A 193 -2.45 15.95 -1.90
N TRP A 194 -2.35 17.27 -2.07
CA TRP A 194 -1.35 18.13 -1.39
C TRP A 194 -1.98 19.18 -0.47
N ARG A 195 -3.27 19.04 -0.15
CA ARG A 195 -3.86 19.90 0.87
C ARG A 195 -3.28 19.54 2.23
N THR A 196 -3.15 20.55 3.09
CA THR A 196 -2.67 20.36 4.47
C THR A 196 -3.58 19.42 5.27
N ASP A 197 -4.89 19.42 4.99
CA ASP A 197 -5.89 18.54 5.60
C ASP A 197 -6.08 17.18 4.88
N PHE A 198 -5.28 16.89 3.85
CA PHE A 198 -5.25 15.59 3.20
C PHE A 198 -4.34 14.63 3.96
N LYS A 199 -4.79 13.39 4.20
CA LYS A 199 -4.16 12.44 5.13
C LYS A 199 -3.64 11.16 4.47
N VAL A 200 -4.03 10.90 3.22
CA VAL A 200 -3.52 9.76 2.45
C VAL A 200 -2.19 10.18 1.82
N LYS A 201 -1.10 9.94 2.56
CA LYS A 201 0.24 10.44 2.20
C LYS A 201 1.33 9.37 2.21
N VAL A 202 0.96 8.09 2.24
CA VAL A 202 1.90 6.97 2.31
C VAL A 202 1.47 5.81 1.42
N LEU A 203 2.43 5.18 0.75
CA LEU A 203 2.24 3.97 -0.03
C LEU A 203 2.56 2.74 0.81
N ASN A 204 1.53 2.12 1.38
CA ASN A 204 1.69 0.95 2.26
C ASN A 204 1.81 -0.40 1.51
N SER A 205 1.89 -0.40 0.17
CA SER A 205 2.09 -1.61 -0.65
C SER A 205 3.56 -2.03 -0.81
N ILE A 206 4.48 -1.16 -0.36
CA ILE A 206 5.93 -1.37 -0.33
C ILE A 206 6.40 -0.87 1.03
N ILE A 207 6.87 -1.79 1.88
CA ILE A 207 7.32 -1.44 3.23
C ILE A 207 8.62 -2.17 3.52
N PHE A 208 9.62 -1.46 3.99
CA PHE A 208 10.83 -2.05 4.58
C PHE A 208 10.74 -1.83 6.09
N ALA A 209 11.19 -2.80 6.88
CA ALA A 209 11.22 -2.68 8.32
C ALA A 209 12.35 -3.52 8.92
N GLN A 210 12.97 -2.99 9.96
CA GLN A 210 13.68 -3.82 10.92
C GLN A 210 12.67 -4.57 11.79
N LYS A 211 13.07 -5.76 12.22
CA LYS A 211 12.35 -6.48 13.27
C LYS A 211 12.18 -5.57 14.50
N ASP A 212 11.01 -5.63 15.12
CA ASP A 212 10.65 -4.84 16.30
C ASP A 212 10.67 -3.30 16.06
N SER A 213 10.62 -2.84 14.80
CA SER A 213 10.50 -1.41 14.48
C SER A 213 9.36 -0.76 15.26
N LEU A 214 9.64 0.39 15.87
CA LEU A 214 8.69 1.07 16.76
C LEU A 214 7.41 1.50 16.02
N VAL A 215 7.56 2.07 14.81
CA VAL A 215 6.41 2.53 14.02
C VAL A 215 5.59 1.34 13.55
N ILE A 216 6.25 0.30 13.02
CA ILE A 216 5.56 -0.90 12.51
C ILE A 216 4.86 -1.65 13.64
N SER A 217 5.50 -1.78 14.80
CA SER A 217 4.91 -2.43 15.97
C SER A 217 3.71 -1.64 16.54
N THR A 218 3.79 -0.31 16.58
CA THR A 218 2.64 0.52 17.00
C THR A 218 1.48 0.43 15.99
N LEU A 219 1.77 0.47 14.68
CA LEU A 219 0.73 0.26 13.65
C LEU A 219 0.08 -1.12 13.77
N LYS A 220 0.88 -2.16 14.04
CA LYS A 220 0.39 -3.53 14.27
C LYS A 220 -0.60 -3.55 15.43
N ASP A 221 -0.25 -2.95 16.56
CA ASP A 221 -1.10 -2.94 17.75
C ASP A 221 -2.42 -2.19 17.50
N LEU A 222 -2.35 -1.01 16.89
CA LEU A 222 -3.53 -0.20 16.59
C LEU A 222 -4.47 -0.86 15.55
N LEU A 223 -3.91 -1.54 14.55
CA LEU A 223 -4.70 -2.28 13.55
C LEU A 223 -5.32 -3.55 14.13
N LEU A 224 -4.61 -4.27 15.00
CA LEU A 224 -5.18 -5.42 15.71
C LEU A 224 -6.31 -4.98 16.63
N TYR A 225 -6.13 -3.91 17.40
CA TYR A 225 -7.17 -3.32 18.23
C TYR A 225 -8.40 -2.89 17.43
N PHE A 226 -8.18 -2.26 16.26
CA PHE A 226 -9.27 -1.92 15.37
C PHE A 226 -10.08 -3.16 14.97
N TRP A 227 -9.42 -4.21 14.51
CA TRP A 227 -10.11 -5.43 14.07
C TRP A 227 -10.65 -6.28 15.22
N GLU A 228 -10.15 -6.11 16.44
CA GLU A 228 -10.75 -6.72 17.62
C GLU A 228 -12.08 -6.06 17.98
N THR A 229 -12.14 -4.73 17.87
CA THR A 229 -13.27 -3.93 18.37
C THR A 229 -14.28 -3.52 17.31
N GLN A 230 -13.91 -3.53 16.03
CA GLN A 230 -14.74 -3.06 14.91
C GLN A 230 -15.03 -4.19 13.91
N ASP A 231 -16.14 -4.05 13.17
CA ASP A 231 -16.59 -5.02 12.16
C ASP A 231 -16.47 -4.52 10.72
N SER A 232 -16.21 -3.24 10.52
CA SER A 232 -16.10 -2.64 9.20
C SER A 232 -15.24 -1.37 9.25
N ILE A 233 -14.66 -1.02 8.10
CA ILE A 233 -13.85 0.18 7.94
C ILE A 233 -14.71 1.39 7.52
N PRO A 234 -14.42 2.59 8.04
CA PRO A 234 -15.12 3.81 7.62
C PRO A 234 -14.69 4.31 6.23
N ASP A 235 -13.47 3.98 5.81
CA ASP A 235 -12.90 4.30 4.50
C ASP A 235 -11.81 3.30 4.11
N TYR A 236 -11.61 3.07 2.81
CA TYR A 236 -10.56 2.17 2.31
C TYR A 236 -9.15 2.61 2.75
N PHE A 237 -8.90 3.93 2.86
CA PHE A 237 -7.59 4.47 3.24
C PHE A 237 -7.40 4.62 4.75
N PHE A 238 -8.14 3.86 5.57
CA PHE A 238 -8.07 3.96 7.03
C PHE A 238 -6.65 3.72 7.58
N PHE A 239 -5.86 2.85 6.95
CA PHE A 239 -4.46 2.60 7.27
C PHE A 239 -3.59 3.85 7.05
N GLN A 240 -3.73 4.49 5.89
CA GLN A 240 -2.89 5.63 5.51
C GLN A 240 -3.22 6.83 6.40
N ILE A 241 -4.49 6.99 6.75
CA ILE A 241 -4.94 8.01 7.71
C ILE A 241 -4.43 7.71 9.12
N LEU A 242 -4.43 6.44 9.55
CA LEU A 242 -3.78 6.02 10.80
C LEU A 242 -2.31 6.41 10.81
N PHE A 243 -1.58 6.08 9.74
CA PHE A 243 -0.16 6.40 9.62
C PHE A 243 0.09 7.92 9.70
N ASP A 244 -0.69 8.74 9.00
CA ASP A 244 -0.59 10.20 9.05
C ASP A 244 -0.82 10.74 10.47
N GLU A 245 -1.87 10.30 11.16
CA GLU A 245 -2.12 10.72 12.55
C GLU A 245 -1.00 10.28 13.49
N LEU A 246 -0.57 9.01 13.41
CA LEU A 246 0.47 8.47 14.28
C LEU A 246 1.80 9.21 14.12
N ILE A 247 2.28 9.34 12.87
CA ILE A 247 3.56 9.99 12.59
C ILE A 247 3.51 11.48 12.90
N THR A 248 2.46 12.19 12.50
CA THR A 248 2.42 13.65 12.68
C THR A 248 2.20 14.07 14.13
N LYS A 249 1.50 13.26 14.94
CA LYS A 249 1.14 13.62 16.33
C LYS A 249 2.05 13.02 17.39
N ARG A 250 2.61 11.83 17.14
CA ARG A 250 3.32 11.06 18.18
C ARG A 250 4.74 10.67 17.80
N LEU A 251 4.99 10.31 16.54
CA LEU A 251 6.24 9.67 16.12
C LEU A 251 7.00 10.43 15.02
N SER A 252 6.91 11.77 15.00
CA SER A 252 7.50 12.59 13.94
C SER A 252 9.02 12.47 13.86
N ASN A 253 9.69 12.38 15.03
CA ASN A 253 11.13 12.16 15.15
C ASN A 253 11.57 10.72 14.84
N LYS A 254 10.63 9.81 14.60
CA LYS A 254 10.89 8.42 14.22
C LYS A 254 10.58 8.15 12.75
N ASN A 255 10.08 9.13 12.00
CA ASN A 255 9.75 8.94 10.59
C ASN A 255 11.01 8.67 9.74
N CYS A 256 10.83 7.95 8.64
CA CYS A 256 11.84 7.75 7.63
C CYS A 256 11.94 8.96 6.68
N PRO A 257 13.03 9.09 5.89
CA PRO A 257 13.13 10.13 4.87
C PRO A 257 11.99 10.07 3.86
N VAL A 258 11.46 11.23 3.49
CA VAL A 258 10.37 11.34 2.52
C VAL A 258 10.91 11.12 1.11
N ILE A 259 10.55 9.98 0.51
CA ILE A 259 10.75 9.71 -0.92
C ILE A 259 9.38 9.65 -1.59
N ASN A 260 9.21 10.44 -2.64
CA ASN A 260 7.93 10.71 -3.27
C ASN A 260 7.20 9.43 -3.73
N ASP A 261 6.01 9.20 -3.17
CA ASP A 261 5.14 8.06 -3.48
C ASP A 261 4.53 8.09 -4.88
N CYS A 262 4.60 9.22 -5.59
CA CYS A 262 4.28 9.26 -7.02
C CYS A 262 5.22 8.37 -7.86
N ILE A 263 6.49 8.21 -7.45
CA ILE A 263 7.53 7.56 -8.26
C ILE A 263 7.17 6.10 -8.61
N PRO A 264 6.80 5.22 -7.65
CA PRO A 264 6.38 3.85 -7.97
C PRO A 264 5.15 3.76 -8.88
N HIS A 265 4.34 4.81 -9.02
CA HIS A 265 3.13 4.82 -9.85
C HIS A 265 3.37 5.27 -11.29
N ILE A 266 4.56 5.77 -11.63
CA ILE A 266 4.83 6.36 -12.97
C ILE A 266 4.58 5.34 -14.08
N ILE A 267 5.15 4.12 -13.99
CA ILE A 267 5.07 3.12 -15.05
C ILE A 267 3.62 2.71 -15.32
N GLN A 268 2.85 2.37 -14.28
CA GLN A 268 1.44 2.00 -14.47
C GLN A 268 0.62 3.15 -15.08
N THR A 269 0.93 4.39 -14.69
CA THR A 269 0.21 5.57 -15.16
C THR A 269 0.53 5.87 -16.62
N LYS A 270 1.78 5.64 -17.05
CA LYS A 270 2.16 5.70 -18.48
C LYS A 270 1.51 4.60 -19.32
N ILE A 271 1.26 3.42 -18.75
CA ILE A 271 0.61 2.32 -19.48
C ILE A 271 -0.90 2.57 -19.64
N ASN A 272 -1.55 3.13 -18.61
CA ASN A 272 -3.00 3.38 -18.57
C ASN A 272 -3.42 4.77 -19.07
N GLY A 273 -2.49 5.72 -19.14
CA GLY A 273 -2.77 7.13 -19.41
C GLY A 273 -1.69 7.79 -20.25
N LYS A 274 -1.69 9.13 -20.24
CA LYS A 274 -0.78 9.99 -21.01
C LYS A 274 0.15 10.76 -20.09
N TYR A 275 0.94 10.07 -19.26
CA TYR A 275 1.97 10.75 -18.46
C TYR A 275 3.21 10.95 -19.31
N GLU A 276 3.44 12.12 -19.89
CA GLU A 276 4.56 12.35 -20.83
C GLU A 276 5.76 13.09 -20.21
N GLU A 277 5.68 13.45 -18.94
CA GLU A 277 6.70 14.24 -18.23
C GLU A 277 8.07 13.54 -18.13
N VAL A 278 8.08 12.21 -18.14
CA VAL A 278 9.30 11.39 -18.16
C VAL A 278 9.14 10.23 -19.13
N SER A 279 10.22 9.87 -19.82
CA SER A 279 10.29 8.67 -20.64
C SER A 279 10.23 7.39 -19.80
N PHE A 280 9.95 6.24 -20.42
CA PHE A 280 10.04 4.95 -19.71
C PHE A 280 11.44 4.67 -19.17
N GLY A 281 12.49 5.00 -19.93
CA GLY A 281 13.88 4.82 -19.49
C GLY A 281 14.24 5.69 -18.28
N GLU A 282 13.72 6.92 -18.21
CA GLU A 282 13.91 7.79 -17.04
C GLU A 282 13.11 7.27 -15.83
N ALA A 283 11.86 6.85 -16.04
CA ALA A 283 11.04 6.27 -14.98
C ALA A 283 11.70 5.04 -14.33
N LEU A 284 12.32 4.18 -15.13
CA LEU A 284 13.06 3.00 -14.66
C LEU A 284 14.37 3.37 -13.92
N LYS A 285 14.91 4.57 -14.12
CA LYS A 285 16.08 5.07 -13.37
C LYS A 285 15.70 5.73 -12.05
N LEU A 286 14.47 6.25 -11.92
CA LEU A 286 13.98 6.88 -10.69
C LEU A 286 13.77 5.85 -9.57
N THR A 287 13.35 4.64 -9.91
CA THR A 287 13.20 3.54 -8.97
C THR A 287 13.23 2.20 -9.70
N ASN A 288 13.70 1.16 -9.01
CA ASN A 288 13.55 -0.22 -9.45
C ASN A 288 12.21 -0.84 -9.04
N ILE A 289 11.45 -0.20 -8.15
CA ILE A 289 10.25 -0.73 -7.50
C ILE A 289 9.01 0.01 -8.02
N HIS A 290 8.14 -0.71 -8.75
CA HIS A 290 6.98 -0.11 -9.43
C HIS A 290 5.68 -0.76 -8.96
N LYS A 291 4.73 0.05 -8.49
CA LYS A 291 3.39 -0.42 -8.16
C LYS A 291 2.59 -0.52 -9.46
N MET A 292 2.11 -1.72 -9.77
CA MET A 292 1.29 -1.98 -10.95
C MET A 292 -0.20 -2.05 -10.61
N ALA A 293 -1.03 -1.79 -11.63
CA ALA A 293 -2.47 -2.02 -11.62
C ALA A 293 -2.82 -3.22 -12.50
N TYR A 294 -4.08 -3.64 -12.47
CA TYR A 294 -4.59 -4.53 -13.51
C TYR A 294 -4.64 -3.78 -14.85
N PHE A 295 -4.30 -4.50 -15.92
CA PHE A 295 -4.28 -4.01 -17.28
C PHE A 295 -5.17 -4.90 -18.15
N ASP A 296 -5.69 -4.32 -19.23
CA ASP A 296 -6.22 -5.11 -20.35
C ASP A 296 -5.06 -5.75 -21.15
N ASP A 297 -5.39 -6.64 -22.09
CA ASP A 297 -4.40 -7.35 -22.91
C ASP A 297 -3.46 -6.37 -23.63
N ALA A 298 -3.99 -5.24 -24.12
CA ALA A 298 -3.20 -4.21 -24.76
C ALA A 298 -2.19 -3.57 -23.80
N GLY A 299 -2.60 -3.28 -22.56
CA GLY A 299 -1.73 -2.76 -21.51
C GLY A 299 -0.65 -3.76 -21.10
N ILE A 300 -0.99 -5.05 -20.98
CA ILE A 300 -0.01 -6.11 -20.73
C ILE A 300 1.01 -6.20 -21.87
N MET A 301 0.57 -6.14 -23.13
CA MET A 301 1.46 -6.17 -24.29
C MET A 301 2.40 -4.95 -24.33
N ARG A 302 1.89 -3.76 -23.99
CA ARG A 302 2.73 -2.56 -23.84
C ARG A 302 3.78 -2.77 -22.75
N LEU A 303 3.38 -3.24 -21.56
CA LEU A 303 4.29 -3.54 -20.45
C LEU A 303 5.40 -4.50 -20.86
N LYS A 304 5.05 -5.63 -21.48
CA LYS A 304 6.01 -6.64 -21.95
C LYS A 304 7.00 -6.04 -22.95
N THR A 305 6.53 -5.19 -23.86
CA THR A 305 7.38 -4.51 -24.85
C THR A 305 8.40 -3.60 -24.16
N ILE A 306 7.93 -2.76 -23.23
CA ILE A 306 8.80 -1.86 -22.45
C ILE A 306 9.84 -2.66 -21.66
N LEU A 307 9.42 -3.73 -20.98
CA LEU A 307 10.34 -4.58 -20.22
C LEU A 307 11.38 -5.26 -21.11
N LYS A 308 11.02 -5.71 -22.33
CA LYS A 308 11.97 -6.28 -23.28
C LYS A 308 12.97 -5.26 -23.79
N GLN A 309 12.52 -4.06 -24.15
CA GLN A 309 13.38 -2.98 -24.66
C GLN A 309 14.39 -2.48 -23.61
N ASN A 310 14.03 -2.57 -22.32
CA ASN A 310 14.84 -2.04 -21.23
C ASN A 310 15.54 -3.11 -20.39
N ARG A 311 15.39 -4.40 -20.75
CA ARG A 311 16.32 -5.43 -20.27
C ARG A 311 17.68 -5.13 -20.89
N ARG A 312 18.61 -4.62 -20.08
CA ARG A 312 20.04 -4.71 -20.40
C ARG A 312 20.32 -6.20 -20.61
N VAL A 313 20.82 -6.55 -21.79
CA VAL A 313 21.16 -7.92 -22.23
C VAL A 313 21.90 -8.68 -21.13
#